data_AF-A0A0D6QDV3-F1
#
_entry.id   AF-A0A0D6QDV3-F1
#
_cell.length_a   1.000
_cell.length_b   1.000
_cell.length_c   1.000
_cell.angle_alpha   90.00
_cell.angle_beta   90.00
_cell.angle_gamma   90.00
#
_symmetry.space_group_name_H-M   'P 1'
#
loop_
_entity.id
_entity.type
_entity.pdbx_description
1 polymer ?
#
loop_
_entity_poly.entity_id
_entity_poly.type
_entity_poly.pdbx_seq_one_letter_code
_entity_poly.pdbx_strand_id
1 'polypeptide(L)'
;MSKPKKLLLGAVTLWPLAYMFTFLVTVLGMIAMGPGGPRGSGGGFPAWIAALFVVHIATMLLTIGLTIFYGIHAYRSTRVPESRRVLWVLLNILGSFVAQLFYWYLFVWREPEPQAATLPRA
;
A
#
# COMPACT_ATOMS: atom_id res chain seq x y z
N MET A 1 8.83 -6.79 15.33
CA MET A 1 9.16 -7.34 13.98
C MET A 1 10.65 -7.19 13.72
N SER A 2 11.29 -8.19 13.11
CA SER A 2 12.69 -8.10 12.65
C SER A 2 12.83 -7.17 11.43
N LYS A 3 14.03 -6.62 11.19
CA LYS A 3 14.30 -5.68 10.09
C LYS A 3 13.85 -6.20 8.71
N PRO A 4 14.13 -7.46 8.31
CA PRO A 4 13.68 -7.98 7.02
C PRO A 4 12.16 -8.00 6.87
N LYS A 5 11.42 -8.35 7.93
CA LYS A 5 9.94 -8.36 7.92
C LYS A 5 9.38 -6.95 7.74
N LYS A 6 10.00 -5.94 8.37
CA LYS A 6 9.60 -4.54 8.19
C LYS A 6 9.83 -4.08 6.76
N LEU A 7 10.97 -4.42 6.16
CA LEU A 7 11.32 -4.07 4.78
C LEU A 7 10.34 -4.72 3.79
N LEU A 8 10.08 -6.02 3.94
CA LEU A 8 9.13 -6.75 3.12
C LEU A 8 7.73 -6.12 3.19
N LEU A 9 7.25 -5.81 4.39
CA LEU A 9 5.95 -5.16 4.56
C LEU A 9 5.90 -3.79 3.86
N GLY A 10 6.98 -3.01 3.95
CA GLY A 10 7.08 -1.72 3.25
C GLY A 10 7.03 -1.88 1.73
N ALA A 11 7.77 -2.83 1.18
CA ALA A 11 7.75 -3.14 -0.24
C ALA A 11 6.34 -3.57 -0.72
N VAL A 12 5.68 -4.43 0.06
CA VAL A 12 4.31 -4.88 -0.21
C VAL A 12 3.31 -3.71 -0.13
N THR A 13 3.54 -2.74 0.75
CA THR A 13 2.68 -1.55 0.89
C THR A 13 2.91 -0.53 -0.23
N LEU A 14 4.12 -0.48 -0.79
CA LEU A 14 4.44 0.36 -1.94
C LEU A 14 3.94 -0.23 -3.27
N TRP A 15 3.74 -1.55 -3.33
CA TRP A 15 3.32 -2.26 -4.54
C TRP A 15 2.03 -1.70 -5.17
N PRO A 16 0.91 -1.48 -4.44
CA PRO A 16 -0.31 -0.91 -5.03
C PRO A 16 -0.08 0.43 -5.72
N LEU A 17 0.81 1.28 -5.18
CA LEU A 17 1.15 2.57 -5.77
C LEU A 17 1.95 2.40 -7.07
N ALA A 18 2.98 1.56 -7.06
CA ALA A 18 3.75 1.24 -8.26
C ALA A 18 2.86 0.62 -9.36
N TYR A 19 1.96 -0.27 -8.96
CA TYR A 19 0.99 -0.89 -9.85
C TYR A 19 -0.01 0.12 -10.43
N MET A 20 -0.50 1.07 -9.62
CA MET A 20 -1.41 2.13 -10.06
C MET A 20 -0.81 2.92 -11.24
N PHE A 21 0.44 3.35 -11.14
CA PHE A 21 1.12 4.05 -12.24
C PHE A 21 1.28 3.17 -13.47
N THR A 22 1.74 1.94 -13.30
CA THR A 22 1.91 0.99 -14.41
C THR A 22 0.59 0.72 -15.13
N PHE A 23 -0.49 0.50 -14.37
CA PHE A 23 -1.82 0.25 -14.90
C PHE A 23 -2.38 1.48 -15.64
N LEU A 24 -2.28 2.68 -15.04
CA LEU A 24 -2.74 3.92 -15.66
C LEU A 24 -2.00 4.21 -16.98
N VAL A 25 -0.67 4.13 -16.99
CA VAL A 25 0.13 4.34 -18.21
C VAL A 25 -0.26 3.33 -19.29
N THR A 26 -0.45 2.07 -18.90
CA THR A 26 -0.83 1.00 -19.83
C THR A 26 -2.21 1.23 -20.43
N VAL A 27 -3.22 1.55 -19.61
CA VAL A 27 -4.59 1.80 -20.07
C VAL A 27 -4.70 3.08 -20.90
N LEU A 28 -4.10 4.18 -20.45
CA LEU A 28 -4.08 5.44 -21.21
C LEU A 28 -3.34 5.29 -22.54
N GLY A 29 -2.24 4.53 -22.56
CA GLY A 29 -1.52 4.19 -23.79
C GLY A 29 -2.39 3.41 -24.78
N MET A 30 -3.22 2.47 -24.30
CA MET A 30 -4.17 1.76 -25.16
C MET A 30 -5.22 2.70 -25.76
N ILE A 31 -5.80 3.57 -24.94
CA ILE A 31 -6.82 4.53 -25.40
C ILE A 31 -6.23 5.48 -26.46
N ALA A 32 -5.01 5.98 -26.21
CA ALA A 32 -4.33 6.92 -27.11
C ALA A 32 -3.94 6.30 -28.47
N MET A 33 -3.61 5.01 -28.52
CA MET A 33 -3.26 4.31 -29.77
C MET A 33 -4.48 3.95 -30.64
N GLY A 34 -5.69 4.01 -30.08
CA GLY A 34 -6.93 3.67 -30.75
C GLY A 34 -7.08 2.19 -31.13
N PRO A 35 -8.23 1.78 -31.68
CA PRO A 35 -8.53 0.37 -32.03
C PRO A 35 -7.62 -0.24 -33.12
N GLY A 36 -6.76 0.54 -33.77
CA GLY A 36 -5.94 0.15 -34.93
C GLY A 36 -4.42 0.14 -34.70
N GLY A 37 -3.95 0.20 -33.45
CA GLY A 37 -2.51 0.13 -33.16
C GLY A 37 -1.85 -1.17 -33.65
N PRO A 38 -0.50 -1.26 -33.73
CA PRO A 38 0.24 -2.34 -34.40
C PRO A 38 -0.01 -3.78 -33.90
N ARG A 39 -0.80 -3.95 -32.84
CA ARG A 39 -1.18 -5.23 -32.23
C ARG A 39 -2.60 -5.68 -32.57
N GLY A 40 -3.35 -4.91 -33.35
CA GLY A 40 -4.71 -5.22 -33.79
C GLY A 40 -4.74 -6.06 -35.07
N SER A 41 -4.42 -7.36 -34.99
CA SER A 41 -4.57 -8.26 -36.14
C SER A 41 -5.03 -9.69 -35.79
N GLY A 42 -5.65 -9.92 -34.64
CA GLY A 42 -6.27 -11.20 -34.29
C GLY A 42 -7.53 -10.98 -33.46
N GLY A 43 -8.68 -11.49 -33.93
CA GLY A 43 -10.02 -11.21 -33.40
C GLY A 43 -10.36 -11.79 -32.01
N GLY A 44 -9.43 -11.78 -31.05
CA GLY A 44 -9.63 -12.27 -29.69
C GLY A 44 -9.16 -11.29 -28.63
N PHE A 45 -9.64 -11.46 -27.39
CA PHE A 45 -9.17 -10.71 -26.23
C PHE A 45 -7.68 -11.03 -26.00
N PRO A 46 -6.76 -10.06 -26.08
CA PRO A 46 -5.34 -10.35 -25.98
C PRO A 46 -4.97 -10.92 -24.60
N ALA A 47 -4.20 -12.02 -24.58
CA ALA A 47 -3.81 -12.72 -23.35
C ALA A 47 -3.09 -11.81 -22.31
N TRP A 48 -2.32 -10.83 -22.79
CA TRP A 48 -1.64 -9.87 -21.92
C TRP A 48 -2.62 -8.92 -21.20
N ILE A 49 -3.77 -8.60 -21.82
CA ILE A 49 -4.84 -7.83 -21.17
C ILE A 49 -5.49 -8.70 -20.08
N ALA A 50 -5.75 -9.98 -20.35
CA ALA A 50 -6.23 -10.91 -19.32
C ALA A 50 -5.28 -10.98 -18.13
N ALA A 51 -3.98 -11.10 -18.38
CA ALA A 51 -2.96 -11.10 -17.34
C ALA A 51 -2.97 -9.79 -16.53
N LEU A 52 -3.12 -8.63 -17.18
CA LEU A 52 -3.25 -7.33 -16.52
C LEU A 52 -4.45 -7.32 -15.54
N PHE A 53 -5.61 -7.84 -15.95
CA PHE A 53 -6.78 -7.93 -15.08
C PHE A 53 -6.58 -8.89 -13.91
N VAL A 54 -5.90 -10.03 -14.11
CA VAL A 54 -5.56 -10.95 -13.01
C VAL A 54 -4.67 -10.25 -11.98
N VAL A 55 -3.62 -9.55 -12.43
CA VAL A 55 -2.74 -8.78 -11.54
C VAL A 55 -3.51 -7.64 -10.85
N HIS A 56 -4.47 -7.01 -11.53
CA HIS A 56 -5.34 -5.99 -10.96
C HIS A 56 -6.17 -6.55 -9.80
N ILE A 57 -6.85 -7.69 -10.01
CA ILE A 57 -7.65 -8.36 -8.99
C ILE A 57 -6.76 -8.77 -7.81
N ALA A 58 -5.59 -9.36 -8.08
CA ALA A 58 -4.64 -9.71 -7.02
C ALA A 58 -4.20 -8.48 -6.20
N THR A 59 -3.98 -7.34 -6.85
CA THR A 59 -3.62 -6.07 -6.17
C THR A 59 -4.78 -5.52 -5.35
N MET A 60 -6.02 -5.66 -5.81
CA MET A 60 -7.22 -5.29 -5.02
C MET A 60 -7.34 -6.15 -3.77
N LEU A 61 -7.20 -7.47 -3.89
CA LEU A 61 -7.20 -8.39 -2.75
C LEU A 61 -6.05 -8.08 -1.77
N LEU A 62 -4.86 -7.79 -2.29
CA LEU A 62 -3.73 -7.36 -1.48
C LEU A 62 -4.05 -6.07 -0.70
N THR A 63 -4.64 -5.08 -1.36
CA THR A 63 -4.98 -3.79 -0.74
C THR A 63 -6.02 -3.98 0.38
N ILE A 64 -7.02 -4.84 0.18
CA ILE A 64 -7.96 -5.22 1.24
C ILE A 64 -7.23 -5.88 2.42
N GLY A 65 -6.32 -6.82 2.14
CA GLY A 65 -5.51 -7.48 3.14
C GLY A 65 -4.63 -6.50 3.94
N LEU A 66 -4.00 -5.54 3.26
CA LEU A 66 -3.22 -4.47 3.89
C LEU A 66 -4.09 -3.57 4.76
N THR A 67 -5.27 -3.18 4.28
CA THR A 67 -6.21 -2.37 5.06
C THR A 67 -6.62 -3.08 6.35
N ILE A 68 -6.95 -4.38 6.29
CA ILE A 68 -7.28 -5.16 7.49
C ILE A 68 -6.06 -5.27 8.41
N PHE A 69 -4.90 -5.62 7.87
CA PHE A 69 -3.66 -5.77 8.64
C PHE A 69 -3.29 -4.48 9.38
N TYR A 70 -3.23 -3.35 8.67
CA TYR A 70 -2.88 -2.06 9.26
C TYR A 70 -3.94 -1.56 10.23
N GLY A 71 -5.22 -1.82 9.99
CA GLY A 71 -6.30 -1.50 10.93
C GLY A 71 -6.13 -2.23 12.26
N ILE A 72 -5.93 -3.55 12.21
CA ILE A 72 -5.70 -4.38 13.40
C ILE A 72 -4.41 -3.95 14.10
N HIS A 73 -3.33 -3.72 13.35
CA HIS A 73 -2.04 -3.31 13.92
C HIS A 73 -2.14 -1.91 14.56
N ALA A 74 -2.84 -0.95 13.94
CA ALA A 74 -3.10 0.37 14.51
C ALA A 74 -3.87 0.30 15.83
N TYR A 75 -4.90 -0.54 15.90
CA TYR A 75 -5.73 -0.66 17.09
C TYR A 75 -5.03 -1.41 18.23
N ARG A 76 -4.24 -2.44 17.94
CA ARG A 76 -3.59 -3.28 18.95
C ARG A 76 -2.20 -2.81 19.37
N SER A 77 -1.59 -1.89 18.62
CA SER A 77 -0.22 -1.45 18.89
C SER A 77 -0.14 -0.52 20.11
N THR A 78 0.76 -0.84 21.03
CA THR A 78 1.14 0.05 22.15
C THR A 78 1.96 1.25 21.69
N ARG A 79 2.46 1.25 20.44
CA ARG A 79 3.22 2.37 19.87
C ARG A 79 2.33 3.54 19.45
N VAL A 80 1.04 3.29 19.25
CA VAL A 80 0.06 4.34 18.92
C VAL A 80 -0.62 4.76 20.22
N PRO A 81 -0.57 6.06 20.61
CA PRO A 81 -1.31 6.57 21.75
C PRO A 81 -2.78 6.16 21.65
N GLU A 82 -3.38 5.73 22.76
CA GLU A 82 -4.73 5.15 22.77
C GLU A 82 -5.77 6.07 22.11
N SER A 83 -5.73 7.36 22.43
CA SER A 83 -6.59 8.39 21.85
C SER A 83 -6.45 8.57 20.33
N ARG A 84 -5.36 8.09 19.72
CA ARG A 84 -5.08 8.20 18.29
C ARG A 84 -5.27 6.88 17.52
N ARG A 85 -5.54 5.76 18.20
CA ARG A 85 -5.68 4.45 17.54
C ARG A 85 -6.83 4.44 16.55
N VAL A 86 -8.00 4.92 16.98
CA VAL A 86 -9.19 5.01 16.11
C VAL A 86 -8.93 5.93 14.92
N LEU A 87 -8.27 7.07 15.14
CA LEU A 87 -7.88 7.98 14.06
C LEU A 87 -7.01 7.26 13.02
N TRP A 88 -6.01 6.48 13.42
CA TRP A 88 -5.18 5.74 12.48
C TRP A 88 -5.93 4.63 11.73
N VAL A 89 -6.91 3.98 12.37
CA VAL A 89 -7.80 3.04 11.69
C VAL A 89 -8.64 3.75 10.63
N LEU A 90 -9.21 4.91 10.96
CA LEU A 90 -9.99 5.73 10.02
C LEU A 90 -9.13 6.25 8.87
N LEU A 91 -7.93 6.76 9.16
CA LEU A 91 -6.97 7.20 8.14
C LEU A 91 -6.57 6.05 7.22
N ASN A 92 -6.39 4.84 7.75
CA ASN A 92 -6.09 3.67 6.93
C ASN A 92 -7.26 3.28 5.99
N ILE A 93 -8.51 3.41 6.42
CA ILE A 93 -9.68 3.12 5.58
C ILE A 93 -9.88 4.22 4.52
N LEU A 94 -9.81 5.50 4.91
CA LEU A 94 -10.09 6.64 4.03
C LEU A 94 -8.89 7.04 3.16
N GLY A 95 -7.69 7.03 3.74
CA GLY A 95 -6.43 7.38 3.08
C GLY A 95 -5.74 6.21 2.39
N SER A 96 -6.23 4.97 2.58
CA SER A 96 -5.76 3.78 1.87
C SER A 96 -4.23 3.65 1.89
N PHE A 97 -3.61 3.38 0.74
CA PHE A 97 -2.16 3.17 0.60
C PHE A 97 -1.32 4.36 1.11
N VAL A 98 -1.81 5.60 1.02
CA VAL A 98 -1.07 6.77 1.52
C VAL A 98 -0.94 6.70 3.04
N ALA A 99 -2.06 6.50 3.73
CA ALA A 99 -2.06 6.35 5.19
C ALA A 99 -1.24 5.13 5.64
N GLN A 100 -1.30 4.02 4.88
CA GLN A 100 -0.53 2.81 5.16
C GLN A 100 0.98 3.05 5.06
N LEU A 101 1.45 3.83 4.06
CA LEU A 101 2.86 4.20 3.93
C LEU A 101 3.34 5.06 5.11
N PHE A 102 2.56 6.08 5.49
CA PHE A 102 2.89 6.90 6.65
C PHE A 102 2.88 6.09 7.95
N TYR A 103 1.88 5.23 8.14
CA TYR A 103 1.78 4.36 9.31
C TYR A 103 2.98 3.41 9.38
N TRP A 104 3.33 2.78 8.26
CA TRP A 104 4.49 1.90 8.16
C TRP A 104 5.77 2.64 8.58
N TYR A 105 6.02 3.82 8.03
CA TYR A 105 7.21 4.57 8.34
C TYR A 105 7.27 4.99 9.82
N LEU A 106 6.17 5.53 10.35
CA LEU A 106 6.12 6.12 11.69
C LEU A 106 6.10 5.06 12.81
N PHE A 107 5.33 3.98 12.66
CA PHE A 107 5.09 3.04 13.77
C PHE A 107 5.72 1.67 13.57
N VAL A 108 6.06 1.28 12.34
CA VAL A 108 6.68 -0.03 12.05
C VAL A 108 8.18 0.11 11.80
N TRP A 109 8.58 1.00 10.90
CA TRP A 109 9.96 1.22 10.51
C TRP A 109 10.75 1.87 11.64
N ARG A 110 10.37 3.11 12.03
CA ARG A 110 11.04 3.85 13.10
C ARG A 110 11.03 3.07 14.41
N GLU A 111 12.17 3.11 15.08
CA GLU A 111 12.30 2.63 16.46
C GLU A 111 11.71 3.69 17.39
N PRO A 112 11.13 3.27 18.54
CA PRO A 112 10.72 4.22 19.56
C PRO A 112 11.92 5.10 19.90
N GLU A 113 11.75 6.42 19.80
CA GLU A 113 12.75 7.34 20.32
C GLU A 113 12.97 6.96 21.79
N PRO A 114 14.21 6.71 22.23
CA PRO A 114 14.49 6.55 23.65
C PRO A 114 13.93 7.80 24.32
N GLN A 115 12.83 7.65 25.07
CA GLN A 115 12.31 8.71 25.93
C GLN A 115 13.51 9.24 26.67
N ALA A 116 13.81 10.53 26.46
CA ALA A 116 14.91 11.27 27.04
C ALA A 116 15.41 10.61 28.33
N ALA A 117 16.51 9.86 28.22
CA ALA A 117 17.39 9.69 29.36
C ALA A 117 17.72 11.11 29.82
N THR A 118 17.57 11.39 31.11
CA THR A 118 17.89 12.67 31.79
C THR A 118 16.90 13.81 31.46
N LEU A 119 16.16 14.38 32.40
CA LEU A 119 16.61 14.94 33.67
C LEU A 119 15.51 14.83 34.75
N PRO A 120 15.84 14.49 36.01
CA PRO A 120 15.00 14.87 37.13
C PRO A 120 14.97 16.39 37.19
N ARG A 121 13.77 16.99 37.21
CA ARG A 121 13.61 18.40 37.56
C ARG A 121 13.97 18.55 39.04
N ALA A 122 15.07 19.26 39.30
CA ALA A 122 15.44 19.74 40.62
C ALA A 122 14.46 20.83 41.11
#